data_AF-A0A9D8TRB2-F1
#
_entry.id   AF-A0A9D8TRB2-F1
#
_cell.length_a   1.000
_cell.length_b   1.000
_cell.length_c   1.000
_cell.angle_alpha   90.00
_cell.angle_beta   90.00
_cell.angle_gamma   90.00
#
_symmetry.space_group_name_H-M   'P 1'
#
loop_
_entity.id
_entity.type
_entity.pdbx_description
1 polymer ?
#
loop_
_entity_poly.entity_id
_entity_poly.type
_entity_poly.pdbx_seq_one_letter_code
_entity_poly.pdbx_strand_id
1 'polypeptide(L)'
;IGIITAFMCVSMFYMTFYTMHYNTPIDQLKGKGRKAQWGMAIGMPLLYIWSAAIAPFGVLIYWLTTNIWSLLQTLWQVNRFPVAGSRAGEKKKARDLKKEIARRAKKGLPTLEEEEEARVIAEQEQKSVQGYQRVQPVRKKSKKKGK
;
A
#
# COMPACT_ATOMS: atom_id res chain seq x y z
N ILE A 1 3.74 15.93 33.01
CA ILE A 1 2.92 16.35 31.83
C ILE A 1 3.75 16.37 30.56
N GLY A 2 4.83 17.18 30.48
CA GLY A 2 5.65 17.31 29.27
C GLY A 2 6.24 16.01 28.69
N ILE A 3 6.63 15.04 29.54
CA ILE A 3 7.17 13.75 29.07
C ILE A 3 6.13 12.95 28.28
N ILE A 4 4.87 12.93 28.74
CA ILE A 4 3.77 12.22 28.08
C ILE A 4 3.46 12.87 26.73
N THR A 5 3.38 14.20 26.71
CA THR A 5 3.16 14.98 25.49
C THR A 5 4.28 14.75 24.48
N ALA A 6 5.54 14.82 24.91
CA ALA A 6 6.69 14.59 24.05
C ALA A 6 6.68 13.17 23.48
N PHE A 7 6.43 12.15 24.32
CA PHE A 7 6.30 10.77 23.86
C PHE A 7 5.18 10.61 22.84
N MET A 8 4.02 11.24 23.06
CA MET A 8 2.90 11.15 22.15
C MET A 8 3.19 11.82 20.81
N CYS A 9 3.77 13.01 20.81
CA CYS A 9 4.23 13.69 19.60
C CYS A 9 5.24 12.84 18.83
N VAL A 10 6.21 12.22 19.51
CA VAL A 10 7.20 11.32 18.89
C VAL A 10 6.52 10.08 18.31
N SER A 11 5.58 9.45 19.04
CA SER A 11 4.86 8.27 18.53
C SER A 11 4.03 8.60 17.29
N MET A 12 3.39 9.76 17.27
CA MET A 12 2.53 10.19 16.17
C MET A 12 3.36 10.57 14.93
N PHE A 13 4.50 11.23 15.15
CA PHE A 13 5.50 11.49 14.11
C PHE A 13 6.09 10.19 13.55
N TYR A 14 6.47 9.25 14.42
CA TYR A 14 6.98 7.95 14.02
C TYR A 14 5.96 7.19 13.16
N MET A 15 4.69 7.26 13.53
CA MET A 15 3.60 6.61 12.79
C MET A 15 3.39 7.23 11.40
N THR A 16 3.44 8.56 11.29
CA THR A 16 3.39 9.26 10.00
C THR A 16 4.62 8.93 9.15
N PHE A 17 5.81 8.93 9.75
CA PHE A 17 7.05 8.55 9.09
C PHE A 17 7.00 7.10 8.59
N TYR A 18 6.62 6.16 9.44
CA TYR A 18 6.53 4.74 9.10
C TYR A 18 5.53 4.50 7.97
N THR A 19 4.35 5.12 8.03
CA THR A 19 3.33 5.01 6.99
C THR A 19 3.83 5.60 5.67
N MET A 20 4.47 6.77 5.72
CA MET A 20 5.01 7.45 4.54
C MET A 20 6.20 6.72 3.92
N HIS A 21 7.00 5.99 4.68
CA HIS A 21 8.15 5.28 4.14
C HIS A 21 7.85 3.85 3.69
N TYR A 22 6.81 3.22 4.26
CA TYR A 22 6.55 1.80 4.03
C TYR A 22 5.17 1.49 3.45
N ASN A 23 4.16 2.33 3.65
CA ASN A 23 2.77 2.05 3.25
C ASN A 23 2.24 2.95 2.13
N THR A 24 2.92 4.05 1.78
CA THR A 24 2.51 4.90 0.65
C THR A 24 3.15 4.40 -0.66
N PRO A 25 2.40 4.38 -1.76
CA PRO A 25 2.93 4.03 -3.08
C PRO A 25 3.91 5.10 -3.57
N ILE A 26 4.98 4.67 -4.26
CA ILE A 26 6.11 5.52 -4.67
C ILE A 26 5.67 6.70 -5.54
N ASP A 27 4.56 6.56 -6.28
CA ASP A 27 3.98 7.63 -7.10
C ASP A 27 3.42 8.79 -6.27
N GLN A 28 2.85 8.50 -5.08
CA GLN A 28 2.35 9.55 -4.18
C GLN A 28 3.46 10.24 -3.38
N LEU A 29 4.64 9.60 -3.26
CA LEU A 29 5.83 10.21 -2.68
C LEU A 29 6.50 11.24 -3.62
N LYS A 30 6.21 11.19 -4.92
CA LYS A 30 6.81 12.06 -5.95
C LYS A 30 5.87 13.23 -6.28
N GLY A 31 5.75 14.22 -5.39
CA GLY A 31 4.98 15.44 -5.73
C GLY A 31 4.69 16.41 -4.58
N LYS A 32 3.77 17.35 -4.84
CA LYS A 32 3.27 18.36 -3.87
C LYS A 32 2.61 17.71 -2.64
N GLY A 33 2.00 16.54 -2.79
CA GLY A 33 1.35 15.80 -1.69
C GLY A 33 2.31 15.37 -0.58
N ARG A 34 3.55 14.98 -0.92
CA ARG A 34 4.60 14.66 0.06
C ARG A 34 4.93 15.86 0.93
N LYS A 35 5.12 17.04 0.31
CA LYS A 35 5.46 18.27 1.04
C LYS A 35 4.33 18.68 1.99
N ALA A 36 3.07 18.53 1.57
CA ALA A 36 1.91 18.78 2.42
C ALA A 36 1.82 17.81 3.60
N GLN A 37 2.02 16.50 3.38
CA GLN A 37 2.06 15.51 4.47
C GLN A 37 3.19 15.80 5.46
N TRP A 38 4.37 16.17 4.96
CA TRP A 38 5.49 16.55 5.81
C TRP A 38 5.22 17.83 6.60
N GLY A 39 4.62 18.84 5.96
CA GLY A 39 4.21 20.07 6.62
C GLY A 39 3.20 19.82 7.75
N MET A 40 2.23 18.93 7.52
CA MET A 40 1.26 18.54 8.54
C MET A 40 1.90 17.72 9.67
N ALA A 41 2.82 16.81 9.35
CA ALA A 41 3.55 16.00 10.33
C ALA A 41 4.43 16.85 11.26
N ILE A 42 4.89 18.02 10.81
CA ILE A 42 5.64 18.97 11.65
C ILE A 42 4.71 19.97 12.34
N GLY A 43 3.69 20.47 11.64
CA GLY A 43 2.80 21.51 12.16
C GLY A 43 1.90 21.03 13.29
N MET A 44 1.32 19.83 13.17
CA MET A 44 0.39 19.30 14.17
C MET A 44 1.05 19.06 15.55
N PRO A 45 2.26 18.48 15.66
CA PRO A 45 2.94 18.33 16.94
C PRO A 45 3.20 19.65 17.68
N LEU A 46 3.53 20.73 16.96
CA LEU A 46 3.79 22.03 17.59
C LEU A 46 2.53 22.58 18.27
N LEU A 47 1.37 22.47 17.61
CA LEU A 47 0.07 22.82 18.19
C LEU A 47 -0.27 21.92 19.37
N TYR A 48 0.08 20.63 19.27
CA TYR A 48 -0.21 19.65 20.30
C TYR A 48 0.57 19.91 21.59
N ILE A 49 1.82 20.36 21.49
CA ILE A 49 2.64 20.75 22.65
C ILE A 49 2.00 21.91 23.40
N TRP A 50 1.47 22.90 22.68
CA TRP A 50 0.74 24.03 23.27
C TRP A 50 -0.59 23.62 23.89
N SER A 51 -1.38 22.80 23.20
CA SER A 51 -2.68 22.30 23.67
C SER A 51 -2.54 21.42 24.93
N ALA A 52 -1.51 20.57 24.98
CA ALA A 52 -1.28 19.65 26.09
C ALA A 52 -0.82 20.34 27.38
N ALA A 53 -0.30 21.57 27.32
CA ALA A 53 0.06 22.34 28.51
C ALA A 53 -1.17 22.82 29.29
N ILE A 54 -2.33 22.90 28.63
CA ILE A 54 -3.59 23.41 29.20
C ILE A 54 -4.54 22.25 29.55
N ALA A 55 -4.31 21.05 29.02
CA ALA A 55 -5.19 19.90 29.18
C ALA A 55 -5.02 19.17 30.54
N PRO A 56 -6.10 18.63 31.14
CA PRO A 56 -6.03 17.84 32.37
C PRO A 56 -5.20 16.56 32.20
N PHE A 57 -4.47 16.17 33.25
CA PHE A 57 -3.55 15.02 33.21
C PHE A 57 -4.22 13.70 32.79
N GLY A 58 -5.48 13.46 33.19
CA GLY A 58 -6.23 12.25 32.81
C GLY A 58 -6.49 12.14 31.31
N VAL A 59 -6.74 13.27 30.63
CA VAL A 59 -6.98 13.30 29.17
C VAL A 59 -5.70 12.91 28.41
N LEU A 60 -4.53 13.31 28.93
CA LEU A 60 -3.25 12.96 28.32
C LEU A 60 -2.95 11.46 28.38
N ILE A 61 -3.31 10.78 29.48
CA ILE A 61 -3.17 9.32 29.59
C ILE A 61 -4.13 8.61 28.63
N TYR A 62 -5.36 9.10 28.52
CA TYR A 62 -6.34 8.56 27.57
C TYR A 62 -5.86 8.67 26.11
N TRP A 63 -5.34 9.84 25.72
CA TRP A 63 -4.79 10.04 24.39
C TRP A 63 -3.52 9.24 24.13
N LEU A 64 -2.63 9.10 25.12
CA LEU A 64 -1.44 8.27 25.02
C LEU A 64 -1.83 6.82 24.71
N THR A 65 -2.75 6.27 25.49
CA THR A 65 -3.23 4.89 25.33
C THR A 65 -3.84 4.68 23.96
N THR A 66 -4.61 5.66 23.47
CA THR A 66 -5.20 5.64 22.13
C THR A 66 -4.12 5.67 21.04
N ASN A 67 -3.08 6.51 21.16
CA ASN A 67 -1.98 6.56 20.19
C ASN A 67 -1.18 5.26 20.14
N ILE A 68 -0.92 4.62 21.30
CA ILE A 68 -0.24 3.32 21.36
C ILE A 68 -1.08 2.25 20.66
N TRP A 69 -2.39 2.22 20.93
CA TRP A 69 -3.30 1.29 20.26
C TRP A 69 -3.33 1.51 18.75
N SER A 70 -3.45 2.76 18.30
CA SER A 70 -3.41 3.10 16.88
C SER A 70 -2.08 2.68 16.24
N LEU A 71 -0.95 2.90 16.92
CA LEU A 71 0.37 2.47 16.44
C LEU A 71 0.42 0.95 16.22
N LEU A 72 -0.04 0.17 17.21
CA LEU A 72 -0.11 -1.29 17.11
C LEU A 72 -1.00 -1.72 15.94
N GLN A 73 -2.16 -1.07 15.79
CA GLN A 73 -3.07 -1.32 14.67
C GLN A 73 -2.39 -1.07 13.32
N THR A 74 -1.69 0.05 13.15
CA THR A 74 -0.99 0.37 11.89
C THR A 74 0.16 -0.59 11.61
N LEU A 75 0.94 -0.98 12.63
CA LEU A 75 1.99 -1.99 12.47
C LEU A 75 1.41 -3.34 12.01
N TRP A 76 0.30 -3.76 12.61
CA TRP A 76 -0.37 -5.00 12.22
C TRP A 76 -0.98 -4.91 10.81
N GLN A 77 -1.65 -3.80 10.50
CA GLN A 77 -2.31 -3.58 9.21
C GLN A 77 -1.31 -3.53 8.05
N VAL A 78 -0.22 -2.79 8.19
CA VAL A 78 0.84 -2.69 7.15
C VAL A 78 1.46 -4.06 6.86
N ASN A 79 1.60 -4.91 7.88
CA ASN A 79 2.15 -6.25 7.72
C ASN A 79 1.17 -7.23 7.07
N ARG A 80 -0.13 -7.15 7.40
CA ARG A 80 -1.15 -8.10 6.91
C ARG A 80 -1.75 -7.69 5.57
N PHE A 81 -2.06 -6.40 5.41
CA PHE A 81 -2.70 -5.79 4.25
C PHE A 81 -1.85 -4.62 3.72
N PRO A 82 -0.67 -4.90 3.12
CA PRO A 82 0.14 -3.85 2.54
C PRO A 82 -0.55 -3.24 1.31
N VAL A 83 -0.43 -1.93 1.15
CA VAL A 83 -0.92 -1.21 -0.04
C VAL A 83 -0.10 -1.64 -1.26
N ALA A 84 -0.78 -1.98 -2.36
CA ALA A 84 -0.14 -2.35 -3.62
C ALA A 84 0.72 -1.19 -4.16
N GLY A 85 1.96 -1.47 -4.58
CA GLY A 85 2.91 -0.45 -5.06
C GLY A 85 3.68 0.30 -3.97
N SER A 86 3.48 -0.03 -2.69
CA SER A 86 4.35 0.41 -1.59
C SER A 86 5.50 -0.58 -1.35
N ARG A 87 6.57 -0.15 -0.66
CA ARG A 87 7.71 -1.01 -0.28
C ARG A 87 7.29 -2.22 0.55
N ALA A 88 6.25 -2.09 1.39
CA ALA A 88 5.67 -3.22 2.11
C ALA A 88 4.97 -4.22 1.17
N GLY A 89 4.33 -3.72 0.10
CA GLY A 89 3.75 -4.53 -0.96
C GLY A 89 4.81 -5.31 -1.75
N GLU A 90 5.93 -4.68 -2.11
CA GLU A 90 7.05 -5.34 -2.79
C GLU A 90 7.68 -6.43 -1.93
N LYS A 91 7.90 -6.18 -0.63
CA LYS A 91 8.39 -7.21 0.31
C LYS A 91 7.44 -8.39 0.40
N LYS A 92 6.12 -8.17 0.37
CA LYS A 92 5.14 -9.25 0.36
C LYS A 92 5.18 -10.03 -0.96
N LYS A 93 5.22 -9.36 -2.12
CA LYS A 93 5.40 -10.01 -3.43
C LYS A 93 6.67 -10.86 -3.48
N ALA A 94 7.80 -10.35 -2.99
CA ALA A 94 9.05 -11.10 -2.94
C ALA A 94 8.97 -12.33 -2.02
N ARG A 95 8.24 -12.25 -0.88
CA ARG A 95 7.99 -13.41 -0.02
C ARG A 95 7.08 -14.44 -0.69
N ASP A 96 6.04 -13.99 -1.36
CA ASP A 96 5.08 -14.87 -2.03
C ASP A 96 5.77 -15.56 -3.23
N LEU A 97 6.58 -14.84 -4.00
CA LEU A 97 7.44 -15.38 -5.05
C LEU A 97 8.39 -16.46 -4.52
N LYS A 98 9.12 -16.18 -3.42
CA LYS A 98 10.02 -17.18 -2.79
C LYS A 98 9.29 -18.43 -2.34
N LYS A 99 8.09 -18.29 -1.77
CA LYS A 99 7.26 -19.44 -1.36
C LYS A 99 6.78 -20.25 -2.56
N GLU A 100 6.43 -19.59 -3.65
CA GLU A 100 6.05 -20.26 -4.89
C GLU A 100 7.22 -21.01 -5.53
N ILE A 101 8.40 -20.39 -5.62
CA ILE A 101 9.64 -21.04 -6.09
C ILE A 101 9.96 -22.26 -5.22
N ALA A 102 9.90 -22.12 -3.89
CA ALA A 102 10.16 -23.24 -2.98
C ALA A 102 9.11 -24.36 -3.08
N ARG A 103 7.83 -24.04 -3.34
CA ARG A 103 6.78 -25.04 -3.58
C ARG A 103 6.97 -25.75 -4.92
N ARG A 104 7.32 -25.02 -5.98
CA ARG A 104 7.59 -25.58 -7.32
C ARG A 104 8.85 -26.45 -7.31
N ALA A 105 9.92 -26.02 -6.65
CA ALA A 105 11.14 -26.81 -6.45
C ALA A 105 10.87 -28.13 -5.70
N LYS A 106 10.01 -28.11 -4.67
CA LYS A 106 9.57 -29.34 -3.97
C LYS A 106 8.70 -30.26 -4.82
N LYS A 107 8.00 -29.72 -5.82
CA LYS A 107 7.12 -30.48 -6.71
C LYS A 107 7.76 -30.84 -8.05
N GLY A 108 8.99 -30.38 -8.33
CA GLY A 108 9.69 -30.60 -9.59
C GLY A 108 9.05 -29.89 -10.80
N LEU A 109 8.29 -28.81 -10.59
CA LEU A 109 7.70 -28.03 -11.68
C LEU A 109 8.68 -26.94 -12.18
N PRO A 110 8.62 -26.58 -13.48
CA PRO A 110 9.46 -25.55 -14.10
C PRO A 110 9.32 -24.18 -13.40
N THR A 111 10.35 -23.35 -13.55
CA THR A 111 10.44 -22.06 -12.86
C THR A 111 9.45 -21.03 -13.42
N LEU A 112 9.11 -20.02 -12.62
CA LEU A 112 8.14 -18.98 -13.00
C LEU A 112 8.58 -18.19 -14.25
N GLU A 113 9.89 -18.02 -14.43
CA GLU A 113 10.47 -17.35 -15.60
C GLU A 113 10.31 -18.22 -16.85
N GLU A 114 10.51 -19.53 -16.75
CA GLU A 114 10.27 -20.48 -17.86
C GLU A 114 8.78 -20.60 -18.24
N GLU A 115 7.85 -20.49 -17.28
CA GLU A 115 6.40 -20.44 -17.57
C GLU A 115 5.99 -19.10 -18.22
N GLU A 116 6.59 -17.97 -17.81
CA GLU A 116 6.33 -16.67 -18.41
C GLU A 116 6.92 -16.58 -19.81
N GLU A 117 8.14 -17.07 -20.02
CA GLU A 117 8.75 -17.20 -21.35
C GLU A 117 7.94 -18.13 -22.25
N ALA A 118 7.49 -19.29 -21.74
CA ALA A 118 6.61 -20.18 -22.50
C ALA A 118 5.24 -19.54 -22.82
N ARG A 119 4.68 -18.72 -21.93
CA ARG A 119 3.45 -17.97 -22.19
C ARG A 119 3.66 -16.85 -23.21
N VAL A 120 4.79 -16.15 -23.16
CA VAL A 120 5.14 -15.10 -24.13
C VAL A 120 5.40 -15.71 -25.50
N ILE A 121 6.11 -16.84 -25.57
CA ILE A 121 6.33 -17.60 -26.81
C ILE A 121 5.00 -18.11 -27.34
N ALA A 122 4.13 -18.70 -26.50
CA ALA A 122 2.80 -19.17 -26.92
C ALA A 122 1.87 -18.01 -27.35
N GLU A 123 1.98 -16.84 -26.72
CA GLU A 123 1.19 -15.65 -27.11
C GLU A 123 1.73 -15.02 -28.40
N GLN A 124 3.05 -15.04 -28.62
CA GLN A 124 3.68 -14.65 -29.88
C GLN A 124 3.31 -15.62 -31.00
N GLU A 125 3.29 -16.92 -30.71
CA GLU A 125 2.87 -17.97 -31.63
C GLU A 125 1.38 -17.83 -31.96
N GLN A 126 0.50 -17.62 -30.96
CA GLN A 126 -0.91 -17.30 -31.19
C GLN A 126 -1.13 -16.01 -31.99
N LYS A 127 -0.34 -14.95 -31.75
CA LYS A 127 -0.38 -13.71 -32.54
C LYS A 127 0.10 -13.93 -33.98
N SER A 128 1.07 -14.81 -34.18
CA SER A 128 1.56 -15.19 -35.52
C SER A 128 0.54 -16.05 -36.28
N VAL A 129 -0.21 -16.91 -35.58
CA VAL A 129 -1.24 -17.80 -36.16
C VAL A 129 -2.56 -17.08 -36.41
N GLN A 130 -3.01 -16.18 -35.52
CA GLN A 130 -4.29 -15.47 -35.69
C GLN A 130 -4.22 -14.24 -36.60
N GLY A 131 -3.01 -13.75 -36.93
CA GLY A 131 -2.83 -12.54 -37.72
C GLY A 131 -3.41 -11.29 -37.04
N TYR A 132 -3.05 -10.12 -37.55
CA TYR A 132 -3.50 -8.82 -37.02
C TYR A 132 -4.96 -8.52 -37.44
N GLN A 133 -5.89 -9.45 -37.24
CA GLN A 133 -7.28 -9.27 -37.66
C GLN A 133 -8.01 -8.39 -36.64
N ARG A 134 -8.17 -7.10 -36.98
CA ARG A 134 -9.00 -6.17 -36.18
C ARG A 134 -10.46 -6.63 -36.21
N VAL A 135 -10.95 -7.11 -35.06
CA VAL A 135 -12.38 -7.36 -34.86
C VAL A 135 -13.10 -6.02 -34.77
N GLN A 136 -13.78 -5.62 -35.86
CA GLN A 136 -14.63 -4.43 -35.83
C GLN A 136 -15.87 -4.70 -34.98
N PRO A 137 -16.19 -3.82 -34.01
CA PRO A 137 -17.39 -3.97 -33.19
C PRO A 137 -18.65 -3.81 -34.06
N VAL A 138 -19.39 -4.90 -34.23
CA VAL A 138 -20.65 -4.89 -35.00
C VAL A 138 -21.74 -4.27 -34.14
N ARG A 139 -22.35 -3.19 -34.63
CA ARG A 139 -23.38 -2.45 -33.91
C ARG A 139 -24.62 -3.34 -33.69
N LYS A 140 -24.94 -3.61 -32.42
CA LYS A 140 -26.10 -4.42 -32.01
C LYS A 140 -27.40 -3.70 -32.39
N LYS A 141 -28.13 -4.22 -33.39
CA LYS A 141 -29.43 -3.66 -33.80
C LYS A 141 -30.48 -3.91 -32.71
N SER A 142 -31.00 -2.84 -32.13
CA SER A 142 -32.15 -2.88 -31.21
C SER A 142 -33.42 -3.26 -32.00
N LYS A 143 -34.15 -4.28 -31.52
CA LYS A 143 -35.45 -4.69 -32.08
C LYS A 143 -36.48 -3.59 -31.83
N LYS A 144 -36.98 -2.95 -32.89
CA LYS A 144 -38.16 -2.07 -32.83
C LYS A 144 -39.36 -2.89 -32.31
N LYS A 145 -39.95 -2.47 -31.19
CA LYS A 145 -41.27 -2.93 -30.73
C LYS A 145 -42.33 -2.36 -31.69
N GLY A 146 -43.09 -3.25 -32.32
CA GLY A 146 -44.27 -2.91 -33.12
C GLY A 146 -45.42 -2.44 -32.23
N LYS A 147 -46.25 -1.54 -32.79
CA LYS A 147 -47.53 -1.10 -32.25
C LYS A 147 -48.56 -2.22 -32.30
#